data_AF-A0AAV0Y5Z7-F1
#
_entry.id   AF-A0AAV0Y5Z7-F1
#
_cell.length_a   1.000
_cell.length_b   1.000
_cell.length_c   1.000
_cell.angle_alpha   90.00
_cell.angle_beta   90.00
_cell.angle_gamma   90.00
#
_symmetry.space_group_name_H-M   'P 1'
#
loop_
_entity.id
_entity.type
_entity.pdbx_description
1 polymer ?
#
loop_
_entity_poly.entity_id
_entity_poly.type
_entity_poly.pdbx_seq_one_letter_code
_entity_poly.pdbx_strand_id
1 'polypeptide(L)'
;MKLVQEKDDYIGRGSGFALESIDGLLVMVYKYMPMGGSSYIQLPEYIDRKRGTINPQNTDQECFKWAILARHVTGPSAFRVEGDKYSQHEGKYNFDGIAFPTQLSDITKFEKNNNNVSINVYGLGKKFQAPRKYPTYEVYPLRVVDEEKKEHFDLLLVTDGDNSHYAYISNFSRLIRAQKTKHDQRHRAIFCKRCFTSFDNQNLKFKLSGQEALDQHKLICGAHKPIFPEMPKEGDCVEFRAWKNTVRHPFVIYADFEAISAKAEEARGGSTTITQKHEAMSYGFLVKASEDVPADLLVQHEIPAGPVIYRGSEDRTDVARHFMESIVDVARKIEGLMKTNIPLIMTEGEEKTHQECNACNSCKCILVGGDNVRDHDHLTGKFRQTLCSRCNLELQQPKFVPVFFHNLSNYDSHFIITELGYDTQAINVIPNSEEKFISFSKYISSTFTVGFIDTFRFMASSLSSLAENLVTPEHENFRETAKHFVARDLPLVTRKGLYPYEYTDSWEYLEYRRRPSNRDFFSMLTETGIKEEDFEYAK
;
A
#
# COMPACT_ATOMS: atom_id res chain seq x y z
N MET A 1 -21.08 16.70 4.93
CA MET A 1 -21.31 17.38 3.63
C MET A 1 -20.84 16.45 2.50
N LYS A 2 -21.44 15.25 2.41
CA LYS A 2 -20.91 14.14 1.61
C LYS A 2 -21.07 14.34 0.10
N LEU A 3 -22.13 15.03 -0.32
CA LEU A 3 -22.36 15.38 -1.73
C LEU A 3 -21.30 16.32 -2.30
N VAL A 4 -20.83 17.27 -1.51
CA VAL A 4 -19.76 18.18 -1.95
C VAL A 4 -18.44 17.42 -2.05
N GLN A 5 -18.19 16.51 -1.11
CA GLN A 5 -17.02 15.64 -1.14
C GLN A 5 -17.08 14.63 -2.30
N GLU A 6 -18.25 14.06 -2.61
CA GLU A 6 -18.45 13.17 -3.75
C GLU A 6 -18.38 13.92 -5.08
N LYS A 7 -18.83 15.19 -5.15
CA LYS A 7 -18.59 16.08 -6.29
C LYS A 7 -17.09 16.25 -6.53
N ASP A 8 -16.35 16.59 -5.47
CA ASP A 8 -14.91 16.82 -5.55
C ASP A 8 -14.16 15.51 -5.90
N ASP A 9 -14.60 14.36 -5.35
CA ASP A 9 -14.07 13.04 -5.68
C ASP A 9 -14.38 12.62 -7.14
N TYR A 10 -15.55 12.99 -7.68
CA TYR A 10 -15.96 12.63 -9.05
C TYR A 10 -15.27 13.51 -10.10
N ILE A 11 -15.08 14.80 -9.80
CA ILE A 11 -14.26 15.72 -10.60
C ILE A 11 -12.78 15.30 -10.54
N GLY A 12 -12.31 14.90 -9.35
CA GLY A 12 -10.93 14.43 -9.11
C GLY A 12 -10.57 13.10 -9.80
N ARG A 13 -11.55 12.34 -10.33
CA ARG A 13 -11.32 11.11 -11.10
C ARG A 13 -11.02 11.35 -12.59
N GLY A 14 -10.77 12.58 -13.01
CA GLY A 14 -10.22 12.89 -14.34
C GLY A 14 -11.20 12.68 -15.51
N SER A 15 -12.51 12.72 -15.26
CA SER A 15 -13.54 12.47 -16.28
C SER A 15 -13.88 13.68 -17.16
N GLY A 16 -13.40 14.88 -16.81
CA GLY A 16 -13.65 16.12 -17.57
C GLY A 16 -15.10 16.65 -17.48
N PHE A 17 -15.99 16.00 -16.72
CA PHE A 17 -17.38 16.44 -16.55
C PHE A 17 -17.54 17.41 -15.36
N ALA A 18 -18.26 18.51 -15.58
CA ALA A 18 -18.68 19.45 -14.54
C ALA A 18 -20.16 19.21 -14.18
N LEU A 19 -20.49 19.20 -12.89
CA LEU A 19 -21.87 19.07 -12.41
C LEU A 19 -22.65 20.35 -12.69
N GLU A 20 -23.66 20.29 -13.57
CA GLU A 20 -24.49 21.44 -13.96
C GLU A 20 -25.69 21.64 -13.01
N SER A 21 -26.47 20.59 -12.75
CA SER A 21 -27.60 20.61 -11.80
C SER A 21 -27.82 19.24 -11.15
N ILE A 22 -28.51 19.22 -10.01
CA ILE A 22 -29.01 17.99 -9.37
C ILE A 22 -30.54 18.01 -9.49
N ASP A 23 -31.08 17.19 -10.38
CA ASP A 23 -32.52 17.18 -10.70
C ASP A 23 -33.40 16.59 -9.59
N GLY A 24 -32.81 15.83 -8.67
CA GLY A 24 -33.51 15.27 -7.52
C GLY A 24 -32.58 14.49 -6.59
N LEU A 25 -32.92 14.46 -5.31
CA LEU A 25 -32.17 13.74 -4.27
C LEU A 25 -33.02 12.60 -3.72
N LEU A 26 -32.58 11.36 -3.90
CA LEU A 26 -33.21 10.20 -3.27
C LEU A 26 -32.57 9.94 -1.90
N VAL A 27 -33.20 10.43 -0.84
CA VAL A 27 -32.72 10.20 0.54
C VAL A 27 -33.30 8.89 1.06
N MET A 28 -32.49 7.83 1.05
CA MET A 28 -32.82 6.63 1.80
C MET A 28 -32.45 6.81 3.26
N VAL A 29 -33.44 7.19 4.07
CA VAL A 29 -33.30 7.28 5.52
C VAL A 29 -33.39 5.87 6.10
N TYR A 30 -32.23 5.29 6.39
CA TYR A 30 -32.17 4.09 7.22
C TYR A 30 -32.18 4.52 8.69
N LYS A 31 -33.06 3.92 9.48
CA LYS A 31 -33.06 4.11 10.93
C LYS A 31 -31.76 3.51 11.49
N TYR A 32 -30.76 4.35 11.74
CA TYR A 32 -29.56 3.96 12.46
C TYR A 32 -29.97 3.59 13.89
N MET A 33 -30.04 2.29 14.19
CA MET A 33 -30.23 1.78 15.54
C MET A 33 -28.86 1.38 16.06
N PRO A 34 -28.13 2.27 16.76
CA PRO A 34 -26.85 1.92 17.36
C PRO A 34 -27.07 0.75 18.33
N MET A 35 -26.13 -0.21 18.35
CA MET A 35 -26.20 -1.35 19.25
C MET A 35 -26.20 -0.85 20.71
N GLY A 36 -27.40 -0.79 21.30
CA GLY A 36 -27.65 -0.36 22.67
C GLY A 36 -28.25 -1.51 23.47
N GLY A 37 -27.65 -1.79 24.62
CA GLY A 37 -28.09 -2.83 25.54
C GLY A 37 -29.45 -2.51 26.18
N SER A 38 -30.50 -3.23 25.81
CA SER A 38 -31.90 -3.03 26.14
C SER A 38 -32.35 -3.92 27.30
N SER A 39 -33.37 -4.76 27.08
CA SER A 39 -33.87 -5.76 28.02
C SER A 39 -33.14 -7.11 27.86
N TYR A 40 -33.32 -8.00 28.84
CA TYR A 40 -32.73 -9.33 28.85
C TYR A 40 -32.87 -10.08 27.51
N ILE A 41 -31.73 -10.53 26.98
CA ILE A 41 -31.67 -11.49 25.88
C ILE A 41 -31.13 -12.81 26.42
N GLN A 42 -31.85 -13.91 26.16
CA GLN A 42 -31.38 -15.23 26.52
C GLN A 42 -30.15 -15.59 25.67
N LEU A 43 -29.04 -15.96 26.34
CA LEU A 43 -27.84 -16.40 25.63
C LEU A 43 -28.13 -17.71 24.87
N PRO A 44 -27.56 -17.89 23.65
CA PRO A 44 -27.64 -19.17 22.98
C PRO A 44 -27.08 -20.29 23.87
N GLU A 45 -27.73 -21.46 23.89
CA GLU A 45 -27.32 -22.60 24.74
C GLU A 45 -25.84 -22.95 24.56
N TYR A 46 -25.31 -22.81 23.34
CA TYR A 46 -23.90 -23.06 23.02
C TYR A 46 -22.94 -22.17 23.83
N ILE A 47 -23.32 -20.92 24.12
CA ILE A 47 -22.54 -20.00 24.94
C ILE A 47 -22.83 -20.22 26.42
N ASP A 48 -24.10 -20.35 26.80
CA ASP A 48 -24.50 -20.53 28.19
C ASP A 48 -23.89 -21.79 28.84
N ARG A 49 -23.85 -22.91 28.10
CA ARG A 49 -23.22 -24.16 28.53
C ARG A 49 -21.72 -24.05 28.83
N LYS A 50 -21.02 -23.05 28.27
CA LYS A 50 -19.60 -22.81 28.58
C LYS A 50 -19.38 -22.31 30.01
N ARG A 51 -20.44 -21.84 30.69
CA ARG A 51 -20.41 -21.36 32.10
C ARG A 51 -19.30 -20.32 32.31
N GLY A 52 -19.10 -19.45 31.32
CA GLY A 52 -18.09 -18.38 31.29
C GLY A 52 -18.68 -16.98 31.37
N THR A 53 -20.02 -16.87 31.42
CA THR A 53 -20.77 -15.62 31.45
C THR A 53 -21.77 -15.62 32.61
N ILE A 54 -22.06 -14.44 33.16
CA ILE A 54 -23.17 -14.16 34.05
C ILE A 54 -24.10 -13.23 33.28
N ASN A 55 -25.34 -13.67 33.07
CA ASN A 55 -26.34 -12.94 32.31
C ASN A 55 -27.51 -12.57 33.23
N PRO A 56 -27.48 -11.40 33.91
CA PRO A 56 -28.56 -10.98 34.80
C PRO A 56 -29.85 -10.73 34.01
N GLN A 57 -30.95 -11.34 34.45
CA GLN A 57 -32.29 -11.07 33.94
C GLN A 57 -32.78 -9.71 34.45
N ASN A 58 -32.85 -8.72 33.56
CA ASN A 58 -33.39 -7.38 33.81
C ASN A 58 -34.68 -7.13 33.00
N THR A 59 -35.58 -6.33 33.56
CA THR A 59 -36.84 -5.91 32.92
C THR A 59 -36.79 -4.47 32.38
N ASP A 60 -35.71 -3.74 32.68
CA ASP A 60 -35.43 -2.37 32.25
C ASP A 60 -34.50 -2.32 31.02
N GLN A 61 -33.97 -1.13 30.71
CA GLN A 61 -32.99 -0.89 29.65
C GLN A 61 -31.56 -0.69 30.21
N GLU A 62 -31.31 -1.10 31.45
CA GLU A 62 -30.06 -0.83 32.19
C GLU A 62 -29.10 -2.03 32.19
N CYS A 63 -29.17 -2.92 31.20
CA CYS A 63 -28.38 -4.16 31.21
C CYS A 63 -26.86 -3.94 31.35
N PHE A 64 -26.33 -2.80 30.87
CA PHE A 64 -24.93 -2.43 31.07
C PHE A 64 -24.58 -2.27 32.56
N LYS A 65 -25.41 -1.53 33.31
CA LYS A 65 -25.25 -1.34 34.76
C LYS A 65 -25.31 -2.69 35.47
N TRP A 66 -26.30 -3.51 35.15
CA TRP A 66 -26.45 -4.84 35.76
C TRP A 66 -25.29 -5.78 35.42
N ALA A 67 -24.75 -5.73 34.21
CA ALA A 67 -23.57 -6.52 33.83
C ALA A 67 -22.31 -6.09 34.61
N ILE A 68 -22.10 -4.79 34.85
CA ILE A 68 -21.00 -4.31 35.69
C ILE A 68 -21.18 -4.76 37.15
N LEU A 69 -22.37 -4.60 37.70
CA LEU A 69 -22.66 -4.96 39.09
C LEU A 69 -22.65 -6.48 39.33
N ALA A 70 -22.89 -7.29 38.30
CA ALA A 70 -22.89 -8.76 38.39
C ALA A 70 -21.59 -9.35 38.95
N ARG A 71 -20.46 -8.64 38.84
CA ARG A 71 -19.17 -9.04 39.45
C ARG A 71 -19.24 -9.14 40.98
N HIS A 72 -20.10 -8.35 41.61
CA HIS A 72 -20.19 -8.24 43.07
C HIS A 72 -21.26 -9.13 43.68
N VAL A 73 -22.16 -9.67 42.86
CA VAL A 73 -23.25 -10.54 43.30
C VAL A 73 -22.81 -12.01 43.21
N THR A 74 -23.05 -12.77 44.27
CA THR A 74 -22.67 -14.20 44.34
C THR A 74 -23.90 -15.11 44.47
N GLY A 75 -23.74 -16.36 44.02
CA GLY A 75 -24.77 -17.38 44.09
C GLY A 75 -25.86 -17.26 43.00
N PRO A 76 -27.01 -17.94 43.17
CA PRO A 76 -28.09 -17.97 42.18
C PRO A 76 -28.67 -16.59 41.85
N SER A 77 -28.56 -15.65 42.79
CA SER A 77 -29.03 -14.27 42.62
C SER A 77 -28.24 -13.47 41.58
N ALA A 78 -27.04 -13.90 41.16
CA ALA A 78 -26.27 -13.21 40.12
C ALA A 78 -26.91 -13.30 38.72
N PHE A 79 -27.94 -14.14 38.55
CA PHE A 79 -28.61 -14.34 37.26
C PHE A 79 -29.98 -13.64 37.18
N ARG A 80 -30.44 -13.00 38.26
CA ARG A 80 -31.72 -12.27 38.30
C ARG A 80 -31.58 -10.98 39.07
N VAL A 81 -32.01 -9.89 38.46
CA VAL A 81 -32.05 -8.58 39.12
C VAL A 81 -33.34 -8.51 39.95
N GLU A 82 -33.37 -9.23 41.07
CA GLU A 82 -34.49 -9.26 42.01
C GLU A 82 -34.00 -9.06 43.45
N GLY A 83 -34.63 -8.13 44.17
CA GLY A 83 -34.33 -7.80 45.57
C GLY A 83 -33.09 -6.91 45.77
N ASP A 84 -32.71 -6.70 47.04
CA ASP A 84 -31.72 -5.67 47.43
C ASP A 84 -30.26 -5.98 47.09
N LYS A 85 -29.95 -7.15 46.50
CA LYS A 85 -28.57 -7.61 46.31
C LYS A 85 -27.79 -6.81 45.27
N TYR A 86 -28.45 -6.40 44.18
CA TYR A 86 -27.84 -5.50 43.21
C TYR A 86 -27.86 -4.05 43.70
N SER A 87 -28.95 -3.63 44.36
CA SER A 87 -29.14 -2.29 44.93
C SER A 87 -28.03 -1.90 45.91
N GLN A 88 -27.52 -2.86 46.70
CA GLN A 88 -26.39 -2.66 47.61
C GLN A 88 -25.06 -2.31 46.93
N HIS A 89 -24.95 -2.48 45.61
CA HIS A 89 -23.72 -2.25 44.86
C HIS A 89 -23.80 -1.08 43.89
N GLU A 90 -24.96 -0.43 43.73
CA GLU A 90 -25.14 0.69 42.80
C GLU A 90 -24.18 1.85 43.10
N GLY A 91 -23.94 2.15 44.38
CA GLY A 91 -23.02 3.22 44.80
C GLY A 91 -21.53 2.94 44.56
N LYS A 92 -21.14 1.77 44.02
CA LYS A 92 -19.73 1.43 43.77
C LYS A 92 -19.15 2.10 42.53
N TYR A 93 -19.99 2.48 41.57
CA TYR A 93 -19.56 3.08 40.31
C TYR A 93 -20.43 4.27 39.95
N ASN A 94 -19.84 5.27 39.31
CA ASN A 94 -20.56 6.43 38.83
C ASN A 94 -21.10 6.16 37.42
N PHE A 95 -22.43 6.13 37.28
CA PHE A 95 -23.14 5.96 36.00
C PHE A 95 -23.72 7.28 35.44
N ASP A 96 -23.38 8.43 36.01
CA ASP A 96 -23.92 9.74 35.62
C ASP A 96 -23.57 10.10 34.18
N GLY A 97 -24.54 10.60 33.42
CA GLY A 97 -24.33 11.02 32.03
C GLY A 97 -24.18 9.86 31.03
N ILE A 98 -24.47 8.63 31.45
CA ILE A 98 -24.58 7.47 30.56
C ILE A 98 -26.02 7.33 30.09
N ALA A 99 -26.20 7.19 28.78
CA ALA A 99 -27.50 6.88 28.21
C ALA A 99 -27.82 5.38 28.39
N PHE A 100 -29.09 5.08 28.67
CA PHE A 100 -29.64 3.74 28.64
C PHE A 100 -30.69 3.67 27.52
N PRO A 101 -30.60 2.73 26.57
CA PRO A 101 -29.61 1.66 26.45
C PRO A 101 -28.18 2.14 26.10
N THR A 102 -27.16 1.59 26.76
CA THR A 102 -25.78 2.10 26.66
C THR A 102 -25.09 1.72 25.34
N GLN A 103 -24.68 2.71 24.57
CA GLN A 103 -23.93 2.52 23.32
C GLN A 103 -22.44 2.29 23.59
N LEU A 104 -21.75 1.61 22.67
CA LEU A 104 -20.29 1.36 22.77
C LEU A 104 -19.47 2.65 22.94
N SER A 105 -19.91 3.76 22.34
CA SER A 105 -19.26 5.08 22.49
C SER A 105 -19.34 5.62 23.91
N ASP A 106 -20.44 5.37 24.63
CA ASP A 106 -20.67 5.87 25.98
C ASP A 106 -19.87 5.11 27.05
N ILE A 107 -19.34 3.94 26.73
CA ILE A 107 -18.44 3.20 27.63
C ILE A 107 -17.17 4.03 27.94
N THR A 108 -16.72 4.85 26.98
CA THR A 108 -15.60 5.78 27.23
C THR A 108 -15.95 6.84 28.26
N LYS A 109 -17.22 7.26 28.36
CA LYS A 109 -17.70 8.20 29.40
C LYS A 109 -17.70 7.52 30.76
N PHE A 110 -18.17 6.26 30.85
CA PHE A 110 -18.13 5.48 32.08
C PHE A 110 -16.71 5.33 32.64
N GLU A 111 -15.75 4.99 31.78
CA GLU A 111 -14.34 4.84 32.19
C GLU A 111 -13.71 6.18 32.60
N LYS A 112 -14.16 7.30 32.04
CA LYS A 112 -13.75 8.66 32.46
C LYS A 112 -14.36 9.03 33.82
N ASN A 113 -15.60 8.64 34.09
CA ASN A 113 -16.24 8.85 35.38
C ASN A 113 -15.64 7.97 36.48
N ASN A 114 -15.01 6.84 36.11
CA ASN A 114 -14.44 5.86 37.02
C ASN A 114 -12.97 5.57 36.66
N ASN A 115 -12.06 6.44 37.12
CA ASN A 115 -10.65 6.46 36.71
C ASN A 115 -9.90 5.11 36.84
N ASN A 116 -10.29 4.22 37.75
CA ASN A 116 -9.65 2.91 37.95
C ASN A 116 -10.30 1.76 37.15
N VAL A 117 -11.28 2.07 36.30
CA VAL A 117 -12.07 1.09 35.55
C VAL A 117 -11.65 1.05 34.07
N SER A 118 -11.66 -0.16 33.51
CA SER A 118 -11.48 -0.41 32.07
C SER A 118 -12.40 -1.54 31.60
N ILE A 119 -12.91 -1.45 30.38
CA ILE A 119 -13.91 -2.38 29.84
C ILE A 119 -13.53 -2.87 28.45
N ASN A 120 -13.44 -4.19 28.30
CA ASN A 120 -13.46 -4.84 27.00
C ASN A 120 -14.88 -5.26 26.63
N VAL A 121 -15.22 -5.19 25.35
CA VAL A 121 -16.48 -5.66 24.80
C VAL A 121 -16.23 -6.62 23.65
N TYR A 122 -16.90 -7.76 23.68
CA TYR A 122 -16.86 -8.79 22.65
C TYR A 122 -18.24 -8.99 22.05
N GLY A 123 -18.31 -9.18 20.74
CA GLY A 123 -19.54 -9.50 20.02
C GLY A 123 -19.71 -11.00 19.83
N LEU A 124 -20.92 -11.40 19.44
CA LEU A 124 -21.25 -12.79 19.16
C LEU A 124 -21.73 -12.97 17.71
N GLY A 125 -20.97 -13.70 16.91
CA GLY A 125 -21.27 -13.99 15.50
C GLY A 125 -21.89 -15.37 15.34
N LYS A 126 -22.97 -15.46 14.56
CA LYS A 126 -23.63 -16.74 14.26
C LYS A 126 -22.94 -17.42 13.06
N LYS A 127 -22.48 -18.66 13.23
CA LYS A 127 -21.95 -19.49 12.14
C LYS A 127 -22.88 -20.66 11.84
N PHE A 128 -23.27 -20.76 10.57
CA PHE A 128 -23.90 -21.96 10.04
C PHE A 128 -22.82 -22.86 9.45
N GLN A 129 -22.71 -24.08 9.96
CA GLN A 129 -21.81 -25.11 9.42
C GLN A 129 -22.67 -26.31 9.05
N ALA A 130 -22.97 -26.49 7.76
CA ALA A 130 -23.51 -27.77 7.29
C ALA A 130 -22.47 -28.87 7.59
N PRO A 131 -22.84 -30.04 8.17
CA PRO A 131 -24.18 -30.62 8.29
C PRO A 131 -24.83 -30.45 9.68
N ARG A 132 -24.36 -29.53 10.53
CA ARG A 132 -24.85 -29.40 11.91
C ARG A 132 -26.28 -28.86 11.94
N LYS A 133 -27.17 -29.55 12.66
CA LYS A 133 -28.58 -29.19 12.84
C LYS A 133 -28.79 -27.89 13.64
N TYR A 134 -27.80 -27.47 14.43
CA TYR A 134 -27.86 -26.27 15.27
C TYR A 134 -26.70 -25.30 14.94
N PRO A 135 -26.95 -23.97 14.96
CA PRO A 135 -25.93 -22.98 14.68
C PRO A 135 -24.86 -22.97 15.77
N THR A 136 -23.61 -22.74 15.37
CA THR A 136 -22.51 -22.43 16.31
C THR A 136 -22.35 -20.93 16.45
N TYR A 137 -21.66 -20.51 17.51
CA TYR A 137 -21.40 -19.10 17.75
C TYR A 137 -19.91 -18.86 17.97
N GLU A 138 -19.42 -17.78 17.39
CA GLU A 138 -18.06 -17.31 17.57
C GLU A 138 -18.03 -15.93 18.20
N VAL A 139 -17.31 -15.82 19.31
CA VAL A 139 -16.99 -14.54 19.92
C VAL A 139 -15.89 -13.84 19.13
N TYR A 140 -15.96 -12.52 19.01
CA TYR A 140 -14.95 -11.67 18.38
C TYR A 140 -14.80 -10.32 19.13
N PRO A 141 -13.63 -9.67 19.11
CA PRO A 141 -13.42 -8.40 19.80
C PRO A 141 -14.18 -7.26 19.09
N LEU A 142 -14.94 -6.47 19.85
CA LEU A 142 -15.55 -5.21 19.39
C LEU A 142 -14.74 -4.00 19.89
N ARG A 143 -14.32 -4.07 21.15
CA ARG A 143 -13.53 -3.03 21.81
C ARG A 143 -12.61 -3.70 22.84
N VAL A 144 -11.31 -3.48 22.71
CA VAL A 144 -10.33 -3.98 23.69
C VAL A 144 -9.41 -2.83 24.05
N VAL A 145 -9.22 -2.57 25.34
CA VAL A 145 -8.35 -1.48 25.81
C VAL A 145 -6.87 -1.80 25.56
N ASP A 146 -6.02 -0.78 25.53
CA ASP A 146 -4.56 -0.95 25.48
C ASP A 146 -4.02 -1.47 26.81
N GLU A 147 -4.51 -0.90 27.92
CA GLU A 147 -4.10 -1.26 29.28
C GLU A 147 -5.30 -1.59 30.16
N GLU A 148 -5.26 -2.77 30.80
CA GLU A 148 -6.26 -3.17 31.79
C GLU A 148 -5.96 -2.50 33.13
N LYS A 149 -6.92 -1.71 33.62
CA LYS A 149 -6.84 -1.08 34.95
C LYS A 149 -7.23 -2.08 36.05
N LYS A 150 -7.02 -1.67 37.31
CA LYS A 150 -7.28 -2.50 38.50
C LYS A 150 -8.69 -3.09 38.53
N GLU A 151 -9.71 -2.31 38.19
CA GLU A 151 -11.10 -2.76 38.06
C GLU A 151 -11.43 -3.01 36.58
N HIS A 152 -11.00 -4.15 36.06
CA HIS A 152 -11.25 -4.53 34.66
C HIS A 152 -12.49 -5.41 34.49
N PHE A 153 -13.28 -5.13 33.46
CA PHE A 153 -14.46 -5.90 33.08
C PHE A 153 -14.40 -6.36 31.63
N ASP A 154 -14.72 -7.63 31.40
CA ASP A 154 -14.95 -8.18 30.07
C ASP A 154 -16.48 -8.35 29.91
N LEU A 155 -17.06 -7.73 28.88
CA LEU A 155 -18.50 -7.80 28.57
C LEU A 155 -18.75 -8.51 27.25
N LEU A 156 -19.83 -9.29 27.18
CA LEU A 156 -20.33 -9.88 25.95
C LEU A 156 -21.58 -9.09 25.50
N LEU A 157 -21.53 -8.52 24.31
CA LEU A 157 -22.66 -7.87 23.65
C LEU A 157 -23.35 -8.89 22.74
N VAL A 158 -24.62 -9.16 23.03
CA VAL A 158 -25.47 -10.05 22.24
C VAL A 158 -26.56 -9.23 21.58
N THR A 159 -26.88 -9.55 20.33
CA THR A 159 -27.90 -8.86 19.53
C THR A 159 -28.97 -9.84 19.08
N ASP A 160 -30.24 -9.47 19.22
CA ASP A 160 -31.40 -10.20 18.69
C ASP A 160 -32.35 -9.21 18.01
N GLY A 161 -32.37 -9.24 16.67
CA GLY A 161 -33.04 -8.22 15.86
C GLY A 161 -32.47 -6.82 16.13
N ASP A 162 -33.35 -5.89 16.50
CA ASP A 162 -33.01 -4.49 16.82
C ASP A 162 -32.56 -4.29 18.28
N ASN A 163 -32.68 -5.32 19.11
CA ASN A 163 -32.33 -5.27 20.53
C ASN A 163 -30.91 -5.80 20.73
N SER A 164 -30.18 -5.21 21.68
CA SER A 164 -28.93 -5.79 22.16
C SER A 164 -28.90 -5.90 23.67
N HIS A 165 -27.95 -6.62 24.24
CA HIS A 165 -27.86 -6.90 25.68
C HIS A 165 -26.41 -7.16 26.10
N TYR A 166 -26.00 -6.60 27.25
CA TYR A 166 -24.69 -6.85 27.84
C TYR A 166 -24.78 -7.96 28.87
N ALA A 167 -23.90 -8.95 28.75
CA ALA A 167 -23.66 -9.96 29.77
C ALA A 167 -22.22 -9.83 30.30
N TYR A 168 -22.02 -10.14 31.58
CA TYR A 168 -20.68 -10.13 32.19
C TYR A 168 -19.92 -11.40 31.84
N ILE A 169 -18.68 -11.29 31.37
CA ILE A 169 -17.80 -12.43 31.14
C ILE A 169 -17.04 -12.71 32.43
N SER A 170 -17.49 -13.70 33.19
CA SER A 170 -16.85 -14.13 34.43
C SER A 170 -15.59 -14.97 34.20
N ASN A 171 -15.47 -15.63 33.04
CA ASN A 171 -14.29 -16.39 32.68
C ASN A 171 -14.05 -16.40 31.16
N PHE A 172 -13.16 -15.50 30.71
CA PHE A 172 -12.82 -15.34 29.30
C PHE A 172 -12.27 -16.63 28.67
N SER A 173 -11.33 -17.31 29.35
CA SER A 173 -10.73 -18.54 28.83
C SER A 173 -11.76 -19.64 28.59
N ARG A 174 -12.74 -19.82 29.48
CA ARG A 174 -13.84 -20.80 29.28
C ARG A 174 -14.70 -20.46 28.06
N LEU A 175 -14.97 -19.17 27.85
CA LEU A 175 -15.79 -18.71 26.74
C LEU A 175 -15.13 -18.98 25.38
N ILE A 176 -13.83 -18.74 25.26
CA ILE A 176 -13.09 -18.81 23.98
C ILE A 176 -12.47 -20.18 23.70
N ARG A 177 -12.17 -21.00 24.71
CA ARG A 177 -11.41 -22.26 24.55
C ARG A 177 -11.93 -23.17 23.44
N ALA A 178 -13.24 -23.36 23.36
CA ALA A 178 -13.86 -24.23 22.36
C ALA A 178 -13.77 -23.68 20.92
N GLN A 179 -13.55 -22.38 20.73
CA GLN A 179 -13.35 -21.78 19.40
C GLN A 179 -11.91 -21.95 18.88
N LYS A 180 -10.92 -22.05 19.77
CA LYS A 180 -9.50 -22.00 19.39
C LYS A 180 -8.74 -23.31 19.61
N THR A 181 -9.21 -24.15 20.53
CA THR A 181 -8.51 -25.39 20.90
C THR A 181 -9.43 -26.59 20.74
N LYS A 182 -8.86 -27.75 20.39
CA LYS A 182 -9.60 -29.03 20.30
C LYS A 182 -9.94 -29.65 21.67
N HIS A 183 -10.01 -28.82 22.72
CA HIS A 183 -10.41 -29.25 24.06
C HIS A 183 -9.48 -30.31 24.71
N ASP A 184 -8.19 -30.30 24.41
CA ASP A 184 -7.23 -31.15 25.14
C ASP A 184 -7.17 -30.69 26.61
N GLN A 185 -7.57 -31.59 27.52
CA GLN A 185 -7.74 -31.29 28.95
C GLN A 185 -6.40 -31.14 29.68
N ARG A 186 -5.27 -31.43 29.01
CA ARG A 186 -3.95 -31.53 29.66
C ARG A 186 -3.32 -30.21 30.07
N HIS A 187 -3.73 -29.06 29.51
CA HIS A 187 -3.08 -27.77 29.80
C HIS A 187 -4.08 -26.62 29.99
N ARG A 188 -3.82 -25.73 30.96
CA ARG A 188 -4.51 -24.44 31.09
C ARG A 188 -3.98 -23.51 29.99
N ALA A 189 -4.82 -23.20 29.01
CA ALA A 189 -4.51 -22.21 27.98
C ALA A 189 -4.92 -20.80 28.44
N ILE A 190 -4.00 -19.86 28.30
CA ILE A 190 -4.18 -18.42 28.48
C ILE A 190 -4.37 -17.81 27.08
N PHE A 191 -5.28 -16.85 26.94
CA PHE A 191 -5.60 -16.26 25.64
C PHE A 191 -5.28 -14.77 25.63
N CYS A 192 -4.71 -14.30 24.52
CA CYS A 192 -4.65 -12.87 24.25
C CYS A 192 -6.08 -12.35 23.99
N LYS A 193 -6.52 -11.36 24.77
CA LYS A 193 -7.85 -10.76 24.64
C LYS A 193 -8.05 -9.96 23.34
N ARG A 194 -6.96 -9.58 22.66
CA ARG A 194 -7.01 -8.84 21.37
C ARG A 194 -7.16 -9.74 20.15
N CYS A 195 -6.37 -10.81 20.06
CA CYS A 195 -6.28 -11.66 18.86
C CYS A 195 -6.71 -13.12 19.08
N PHE A 196 -6.99 -13.48 20.33
CA PHE A 196 -7.40 -14.82 20.77
C PHE A 196 -6.36 -15.92 20.53
N THR A 197 -5.11 -15.55 20.27
CA THR A 197 -3.98 -16.49 20.28
C THR A 197 -3.85 -17.12 21.66
N SER A 198 -3.70 -18.45 21.67
CA SER A 198 -3.59 -19.26 22.89
C SER A 198 -2.12 -19.55 23.24
N PHE A 199 -1.82 -19.49 24.53
CA PHE A 199 -0.53 -19.83 25.12
C PHE A 199 -0.79 -20.88 26.20
N ASP A 200 -0.11 -22.02 26.13
CA ASP A 200 -0.19 -23.06 27.15
C ASP A 200 1.06 -23.02 28.03
N ASN A 201 0.99 -23.69 29.19
CA ASN A 201 2.12 -23.82 30.10
C ASN A 201 3.06 -24.98 29.69
N GLN A 202 3.07 -25.38 28.41
CA GLN A 202 4.01 -26.39 27.95
C GLN A 202 5.41 -25.78 27.86
N ASN A 203 6.34 -26.31 28.65
CA ASN A 203 7.73 -25.89 28.56
C ASN A 203 8.39 -26.51 27.33
N LEU A 204 8.59 -25.70 26.29
CA LEU A 204 9.31 -26.07 25.07
C LEU A 204 10.69 -25.42 25.09
N LYS A 205 11.72 -26.16 24.66
CA LYS A 205 13.14 -25.78 24.78
C LYS A 205 13.49 -24.40 24.15
N PHE A 206 12.72 -23.93 23.18
CA PHE A 206 12.98 -22.71 22.42
C PHE A 206 11.78 -21.75 22.35
N LYS A 207 10.78 -21.90 23.24
CA LYS A 207 9.57 -21.06 23.23
C LYS A 207 9.16 -20.71 24.65
N LEU A 208 8.87 -19.43 24.89
CA LEU A 208 8.25 -19.00 26.15
C LEU A 208 6.88 -19.69 26.31
N SER A 209 6.50 -19.96 27.55
CA SER A 209 5.23 -20.63 27.89
C SER A 209 4.36 -19.75 28.80
N GLY A 210 3.07 -20.05 28.84
CA GLY A 210 2.12 -19.43 29.76
C GLY A 210 2.04 -17.91 29.68
N GLN A 211 2.18 -17.26 30.84
CA GLN A 211 2.01 -15.80 30.99
C GLN A 211 3.15 -15.02 30.35
N GLU A 212 4.39 -15.48 30.46
CA GLU A 212 5.57 -14.83 29.87
C GLU A 212 5.46 -14.75 28.33
N ALA A 213 4.96 -15.83 27.71
CA ALA A 213 4.70 -15.88 26.28
C ALA A 213 3.63 -14.87 25.84
N LEU A 214 2.58 -14.72 26.66
CA LEU A 214 1.52 -13.75 26.42
C LEU A 214 2.06 -12.31 26.55
N ASP A 215 2.88 -12.03 27.55
CA ASP A 215 3.44 -10.71 27.79
C ASP A 215 4.39 -10.30 26.66
N GLN A 216 5.24 -11.21 26.18
CA GLN A 216 6.07 -10.96 24.99
C GLN A 216 5.21 -10.74 23.74
N HIS A 217 4.15 -11.53 23.55
CA HIS A 217 3.22 -11.36 22.44
C HIS A 217 2.52 -9.99 22.47
N LYS A 218 2.15 -9.49 23.65
CA LYS A 218 1.50 -8.17 23.82
C LYS A 218 2.38 -7.01 23.36
N LEU A 219 3.71 -7.11 23.43
CA LEU A 219 4.62 -6.08 22.92
C LEU A 219 4.46 -5.85 21.40
N ILE A 220 4.13 -6.93 20.66
CA ILE A 220 3.92 -6.87 19.21
C ILE A 220 2.44 -6.63 18.90
N CYS A 221 1.56 -7.42 19.50
CA CYS A 221 0.12 -7.38 19.25
C CYS A 221 -0.54 -6.08 19.73
N GLY A 222 -0.03 -5.47 20.80
CA GLY A 222 -0.53 -4.22 21.37
C GLY A 222 -0.39 -3.02 20.43
N ALA A 223 0.62 -3.02 19.56
CA ALA A 223 0.83 -1.95 18.58
C ALA A 223 -0.21 -1.95 17.44
N HIS A 224 -0.96 -3.04 17.28
CA HIS A 224 -1.96 -3.21 16.23
C HIS A 224 -3.38 -3.14 16.78
N LYS A 225 -4.34 -2.77 15.92
CA LYS A 225 -5.77 -2.79 16.29
C LYS A 225 -6.21 -4.21 16.67
N PRO A 226 -7.18 -4.38 17.59
CA PRO A 226 -7.75 -5.69 17.89
C PRO A 226 -8.31 -6.33 16.61
N ILE A 227 -7.82 -7.53 16.28
CA ILE A 227 -8.21 -8.26 15.08
C ILE A 227 -8.54 -9.69 15.44
N PHE A 228 -9.51 -10.29 14.77
CA PHE A 228 -9.72 -11.73 14.82
C PHE A 228 -9.00 -12.37 13.62
N PRO A 229 -7.81 -12.98 13.80
CA PRO A 229 -7.08 -13.57 12.69
C PRO A 229 -7.84 -14.82 12.18
N GLU A 230 -8.26 -14.76 10.93
CA GLU A 230 -8.79 -15.90 10.19
C GLU A 230 -7.64 -16.50 9.38
N MET A 231 -7.23 -17.71 9.78
CA MET A 231 -6.22 -18.45 9.04
C MET A 231 -6.88 -19.19 7.88
N PRO A 232 -6.20 -19.32 6.72
CA PRO A 232 -6.65 -20.21 5.65
C PRO A 232 -6.87 -21.62 6.19
N LYS A 233 -7.84 -22.34 5.61
CA LYS A 233 -8.11 -23.73 5.98
C LYS A 233 -6.93 -24.60 5.56
N GLU A 234 -6.79 -25.75 6.22
CA GLU A 234 -5.82 -26.75 5.82
C GLU A 234 -6.08 -27.19 4.37
N GLY A 235 -5.12 -26.96 3.48
CA GLY A 235 -5.23 -27.21 2.04
C GLY A 235 -5.61 -25.99 1.19
N ASP A 236 -5.95 -24.85 1.77
CA ASP A 236 -6.13 -23.61 1.02
C ASP A 236 -4.76 -23.13 0.49
N CYS A 237 -4.67 -22.93 -0.82
CA CYS A 237 -3.48 -22.45 -1.51
C CYS A 237 -3.72 -21.08 -2.14
N VAL A 238 -2.69 -20.24 -2.16
CA VAL A 238 -2.68 -19.00 -2.95
C VAL A 238 -1.98 -19.27 -4.27
N GLU A 239 -2.61 -18.89 -5.37
CA GLU A 239 -2.03 -19.00 -6.70
C GLU A 239 -1.83 -17.62 -7.33
N PHE A 240 -0.75 -17.47 -8.09
CA PHE A 240 -0.51 -16.26 -8.87
C PHE A 240 -1.36 -16.30 -10.15
N ARG A 241 -2.13 -15.24 -10.41
CA ARG A 241 -3.01 -15.15 -11.58
C ARG A 241 -2.58 -14.09 -12.60
N ALA A 242 -1.82 -13.08 -12.19
CA ALA A 242 -1.48 -11.93 -13.03
C ALA A 242 -0.24 -12.21 -13.91
N TRP A 243 -0.22 -13.35 -14.60
CA TRP A 243 0.90 -13.77 -15.46
C TRP A 243 1.21 -12.77 -16.57
N LYS A 244 0.21 -12.06 -17.09
CA LYS A 244 0.42 -10.95 -18.03
C LYS A 244 1.40 -9.88 -17.53
N ASN A 245 1.50 -9.67 -16.22
CA ASN A 245 2.39 -8.66 -15.62
C ASN A 245 3.83 -9.17 -15.42
N THR A 246 4.13 -10.43 -15.76
CA THR A 246 5.51 -10.95 -15.71
C THR A 246 6.28 -10.66 -16.99
N VAL A 247 5.59 -10.22 -18.05
CA VAL A 247 6.23 -9.82 -19.30
C VAL A 247 7.03 -8.55 -19.07
N ARG A 248 8.35 -8.62 -19.25
CA ARG A 248 9.23 -7.46 -19.11
C ARG A 248 9.07 -6.52 -20.29
N HIS A 249 9.26 -5.23 -20.03
CA HIS A 249 9.41 -4.25 -21.09
C HIS A 249 10.74 -4.45 -21.81
N PRO A 250 10.75 -4.59 -23.14
CA PRO A 250 11.99 -4.73 -23.91
C PRO A 250 12.81 -3.44 -23.94
N PHE A 251 12.18 -2.29 -23.73
CA PHE A 251 12.81 -0.98 -23.65
C PHE A 251 12.29 -0.21 -22.46
N VAL A 252 13.19 0.47 -21.77
CA VAL A 252 12.89 1.45 -20.73
C VAL A 252 13.78 2.67 -20.95
N ILE A 253 13.29 3.86 -20.65
CA ILE A 253 14.06 5.10 -20.74
C ILE A 253 14.24 5.64 -19.32
N TYR A 254 15.46 6.00 -18.95
CA TYR A 254 15.74 6.77 -17.73
C TYR A 254 16.07 8.18 -18.14
N ALA A 255 15.46 9.17 -17.49
CA ALA A 255 15.68 10.57 -17.82
C ALA A 255 15.74 11.43 -16.55
N ASP A 256 16.40 12.57 -16.68
CA ASP A 256 16.55 13.56 -15.63
C ASP A 256 16.71 14.97 -16.25
N PHE A 257 16.19 15.99 -15.57
CA PHE A 257 16.39 17.39 -15.95
C PHE A 257 17.28 18.10 -14.94
N GLU A 258 18.02 19.07 -15.44
CA GLU A 258 18.63 20.08 -14.61
C GLU A 258 17.98 21.43 -14.94
N ALA A 259 17.86 22.29 -13.93
CA ALA A 259 17.20 23.59 -14.07
C ALA A 259 18.08 24.74 -13.57
N ILE A 260 17.93 25.89 -14.21
CA ILE A 260 18.40 27.18 -13.70
C ILE A 260 17.41 27.67 -12.64
N SER A 261 17.94 28.12 -11.51
CA SER A 261 17.14 28.67 -10.40
C SER A 261 17.07 30.19 -10.50
N ALA A 262 16.33 30.71 -11.50
CA ALA A 262 16.23 32.14 -11.74
C ALA A 262 15.55 32.84 -10.55
N LYS A 263 16.19 33.87 -9.98
CA LYS A 263 15.65 34.59 -8.83
C LYS A 263 14.38 35.35 -9.24
N ALA A 264 13.34 35.21 -8.44
CA ALA A 264 12.07 35.91 -8.61
C ALA A 264 11.66 36.55 -7.29
N GLU A 265 10.98 37.69 -7.34
CA GLU A 265 10.32 38.29 -6.17
C GLU A 265 8.88 38.63 -6.54
N GLU A 266 8.11 37.58 -6.86
CA GLU A 266 6.71 37.72 -7.24
C GLU A 266 5.79 37.35 -6.07
N ALA A 267 4.98 38.29 -5.62
CA ALA A 267 3.94 38.02 -4.62
C ALA A 267 2.77 37.26 -5.27
N ARG A 268 2.53 36.01 -4.84
CA ARG A 268 1.30 35.26 -5.16
C ARG A 268 0.33 35.36 -3.97
N GLY A 269 -0.56 36.34 -4.05
CA GLY A 269 -1.54 36.61 -2.99
C GLY A 269 -0.94 37.40 -1.81
N GLY A 270 -1.56 37.28 -0.62
CA GLY A 270 -1.19 38.08 0.55
C GLY A 270 -0.11 37.49 1.47
N SER A 271 0.25 36.20 1.31
CA SER A 271 1.10 35.46 2.26
C SER A 271 2.20 34.62 1.63
N THR A 272 2.33 34.62 0.30
CA THR A 272 3.30 33.75 -0.41
C THR A 272 4.06 34.56 -1.44
N THR A 273 5.39 34.48 -1.36
CA THR A 273 6.31 35.11 -2.32
C THR A 273 7.08 34.00 -3.02
N ILE A 274 7.06 33.99 -4.36
CA ILE A 274 7.92 33.13 -5.16
C ILE A 274 9.31 33.75 -5.10
N THR A 275 10.28 33.00 -4.55
CA THR A 275 11.68 33.41 -4.41
C THR A 275 12.55 32.97 -5.58
N GLN A 276 12.18 31.86 -6.23
CA GLN A 276 12.92 31.26 -7.34
C GLN A 276 11.93 30.66 -8.34
N LYS A 277 12.25 30.82 -9.63
CA LYS A 277 11.58 30.19 -10.75
C LYS A 277 12.56 29.23 -11.40
N HIS A 278 12.16 27.97 -11.49
CA HIS A 278 13.00 26.93 -12.05
C HIS A 278 12.72 26.82 -13.55
N GLU A 279 13.76 26.90 -14.37
CA GLU A 279 13.66 26.79 -15.83
C GLU A 279 14.57 25.66 -16.31
N ALA A 280 14.01 24.67 -17.02
CA ALA A 280 14.78 23.53 -17.52
C ALA A 280 15.94 24.01 -18.41
N MET A 281 17.17 23.66 -18.02
CA MET A 281 18.39 24.11 -18.72
C MET A 281 19.04 22.99 -19.54
N SER A 282 18.94 21.76 -19.06
CA SER A 282 19.45 20.58 -19.74
C SER A 282 18.66 19.35 -19.34
N TYR A 283 18.76 18.32 -20.16
CA TYR A 283 18.29 17.00 -19.81
C TYR A 283 19.31 15.94 -20.22
N GLY A 284 19.26 14.81 -19.55
CA GLY A 284 19.90 13.58 -19.96
C GLY A 284 18.87 12.46 -20.05
N PHE A 285 18.95 11.60 -21.05
CA PHE A 285 18.23 10.33 -21.03
C PHE A 285 19.07 9.17 -21.56
N LEU A 286 18.78 7.97 -21.06
CA LEU A 286 19.39 6.72 -21.45
C LEU A 286 18.30 5.73 -21.85
N VAL A 287 18.40 5.22 -23.08
CA VAL A 287 17.54 4.13 -23.55
C VAL A 287 18.19 2.80 -23.16
N LYS A 288 17.55 2.04 -22.28
CA LYS A 288 18.00 0.71 -21.88
C LYS A 288 17.14 -0.35 -22.56
N ALA A 289 17.76 -1.10 -23.46
CA ALA A 289 17.19 -2.31 -24.04
C ALA A 289 17.41 -3.52 -23.11
N SER A 290 16.50 -4.49 -23.15
CA SER A 290 16.70 -5.80 -22.53
C SER A 290 17.88 -6.53 -23.17
N GLU A 291 18.58 -7.37 -22.40
CA GLU A 291 19.71 -8.17 -22.90
C GLU A 291 19.32 -9.10 -24.06
N ASP A 292 18.06 -9.48 -24.13
CA ASP A 292 17.51 -10.31 -25.20
C ASP A 292 17.33 -9.57 -26.53
N VAL A 293 17.35 -8.23 -26.56
CA VAL A 293 17.16 -7.47 -27.80
C VAL A 293 18.43 -7.58 -28.66
N PRO A 294 18.36 -8.08 -29.91
CA PRO A 294 19.53 -8.18 -30.77
C PRO A 294 20.18 -6.83 -31.07
N ALA A 295 21.50 -6.74 -30.92
CA ALA A 295 22.27 -5.52 -31.16
C ALA A 295 22.12 -5.01 -32.62
N ASP A 296 22.02 -5.91 -33.59
CA ASP A 296 21.83 -5.56 -35.00
C ASP A 296 20.52 -4.80 -35.23
N LEU A 297 19.45 -5.15 -34.51
CA LEU A 297 18.17 -4.44 -34.59
C LEU A 297 18.26 -3.04 -33.97
N LEU A 298 19.03 -2.89 -32.88
CA LEU A 298 19.25 -1.58 -32.26
C LEU A 298 19.96 -0.63 -33.24
N VAL A 299 20.98 -1.13 -33.93
CA VAL A 299 21.73 -0.36 -34.94
C VAL A 299 20.85 -0.05 -36.14
N GLN A 300 20.12 -1.03 -36.66
CA GLN A 300 19.24 -0.87 -37.82
C GLN A 300 18.15 0.19 -37.59
N HIS A 301 17.61 0.26 -36.38
CA HIS A 301 16.57 1.24 -36.01
C HIS A 301 17.14 2.53 -35.41
N GLU A 302 18.46 2.73 -35.46
CA GLU A 302 19.15 3.93 -34.95
C GLU A 302 18.78 4.27 -33.50
N ILE A 303 18.63 3.24 -32.65
CA ILE A 303 18.37 3.43 -31.22
C ILE A 303 19.66 3.89 -30.53
N PRO A 304 19.63 4.98 -29.75
CA PRO A 304 20.82 5.45 -29.06
C PRO A 304 21.41 4.39 -28.12
N ALA A 305 22.69 4.06 -28.31
CA ALA A 305 23.41 3.07 -27.50
C ALA A 305 24.02 3.66 -26.21
N GLY A 306 24.04 4.99 -26.08
CA GLY A 306 24.61 5.71 -24.94
C GLY A 306 23.70 6.83 -24.45
N PRO A 307 24.11 7.54 -23.38
CA PRO A 307 23.34 8.65 -22.83
C PRO A 307 23.26 9.79 -23.86
N VAL A 308 22.03 10.27 -24.07
CA VAL A 308 21.75 11.46 -24.88
C VAL A 308 21.63 12.63 -23.92
N ILE A 309 22.50 13.64 -24.11
CA ILE A 309 22.56 14.82 -23.27
C ILE A 309 22.32 16.04 -24.15
N TYR A 310 21.43 16.93 -23.71
CA TYR A 310 21.18 18.19 -24.36
C TYR A 310 21.22 19.32 -23.34
N ARG A 311 21.93 20.40 -23.67
CA ARG A 311 21.97 21.64 -22.90
C ARG A 311 21.48 22.76 -23.80
N GLY A 312 20.50 23.52 -23.31
CA GLY A 312 20.01 24.71 -23.99
C GLY A 312 21.02 25.85 -23.95
N SER A 313 20.55 27.02 -24.33
CA SER A 313 21.29 28.29 -24.22
C SER A 313 20.30 29.44 -24.05
N GLU A 314 20.80 30.65 -23.85
CA GLU A 314 19.97 31.86 -23.80
C GLU A 314 19.09 32.02 -25.05
N ASP A 315 19.62 31.68 -26.23
CA ASP A 315 18.87 31.68 -27.49
C ASP A 315 17.95 30.45 -27.70
N ARG A 316 18.03 29.44 -26.82
CA ARG A 316 17.33 28.14 -26.94
C ARG A 316 16.88 27.63 -25.58
N THR A 317 15.84 28.28 -25.06
CA THR A 317 15.24 27.99 -23.75
C THR A 317 14.18 26.90 -23.79
N ASP A 318 13.83 26.39 -24.96
CA ASP A 318 12.80 25.38 -25.21
C ASP A 318 13.28 23.93 -24.93
N VAL A 319 14.05 23.76 -23.86
CA VAL A 319 14.70 22.48 -23.49
C VAL A 319 13.67 21.37 -23.27
N ALA A 320 12.57 21.66 -22.59
CA ALA A 320 11.51 20.68 -22.34
C ALA A 320 10.79 20.25 -23.62
N ARG A 321 10.60 21.17 -24.58
CA ARG A 321 10.02 20.87 -25.89
C ARG A 321 10.95 19.96 -26.69
N HIS A 322 12.23 20.32 -26.76
CA HIS A 322 13.25 19.52 -27.44
C HIS A 322 13.38 18.12 -26.83
N PHE A 323 13.25 18.00 -25.50
CA PHE A 323 13.16 16.70 -24.83
C PHE A 323 11.97 15.88 -25.33
N MET A 324 10.78 16.47 -25.36
CA MET A 324 9.57 15.77 -25.80
C MET A 324 9.66 15.32 -27.25
N GLU A 325 10.18 16.15 -28.15
CA GLU A 325 10.44 15.77 -29.55
C GLU A 325 11.43 14.61 -29.64
N SER A 326 12.52 14.65 -28.87
CA SER A 326 13.54 13.60 -28.82
C SER A 326 12.97 12.27 -28.32
N ILE A 327 12.17 12.28 -27.24
CA ILE A 327 11.53 11.08 -26.69
C ILE A 327 10.51 10.50 -27.68
N VAL A 328 9.75 11.35 -28.37
CA VAL A 328 8.78 10.91 -29.38
C VAL A 328 9.49 10.29 -30.58
N ASP A 329 10.60 10.86 -31.05
CA ASP A 329 11.42 10.27 -32.13
C ASP A 329 11.95 8.88 -31.74
N VAL A 330 12.58 8.77 -30.56
CA VAL A 330 13.06 7.49 -30.02
C VAL A 330 11.92 6.49 -29.88
N ALA A 331 10.77 6.92 -29.38
CA ALA A 331 9.61 6.03 -29.23
C ALA A 331 9.06 5.52 -30.57
N ARG A 332 9.08 6.33 -31.63
CA ARG A 332 8.72 5.88 -32.99
C ARG A 332 9.70 4.84 -33.51
N LYS A 333 11.01 5.03 -33.27
CA LYS A 333 12.03 4.04 -33.62
C LYS A 333 11.83 2.72 -32.88
N ILE A 334 11.55 2.79 -31.57
CA ILE A 334 11.23 1.62 -30.74
C ILE A 334 9.95 0.94 -31.25
N GLU A 335 8.89 1.69 -31.56
CA GLU A 335 7.66 1.12 -32.12
C GLU A 335 7.92 0.38 -33.44
N GLY A 336 8.77 0.94 -34.31
CA GLY A 336 9.21 0.29 -35.54
C GLY A 336 9.92 -1.04 -35.28
N LEU A 337 10.86 -1.07 -34.34
CA LEU A 337 11.59 -2.28 -33.95
C LEU A 337 10.65 -3.34 -33.37
N MET A 338 9.72 -2.93 -32.52
CA MET A 338 8.74 -3.79 -31.86
C MET A 338 7.72 -4.44 -32.81
N LYS A 339 7.61 -3.96 -34.06
CA LYS A 339 6.81 -4.60 -35.11
C LYS A 339 7.54 -5.75 -35.82
N THR A 340 8.83 -5.94 -35.54
CA THR A 340 9.61 -7.06 -36.08
C THR A 340 9.09 -8.37 -35.52
N ASN A 341 8.91 -9.36 -36.41
CA ASN A 341 8.44 -10.69 -36.05
C ASN A 341 9.40 -11.73 -36.63
N ILE A 342 10.43 -12.07 -35.86
CA ILE A 342 11.38 -13.13 -36.21
C ILE A 342 10.69 -14.48 -36.02
N PRO A 343 10.66 -15.35 -37.05
CA PRO A 343 10.10 -16.67 -36.94
C PRO A 343 10.71 -17.50 -35.81
N LEU A 344 9.90 -18.39 -35.24
CA LEU A 344 10.30 -19.30 -34.17
C LEU A 344 11.52 -20.16 -34.55
N ILE A 345 12.51 -20.17 -33.67
CA ILE A 345 13.71 -20.99 -33.72
C ILE A 345 13.64 -21.96 -32.54
N MET A 346 13.62 -23.27 -32.83
CA MET A 346 13.60 -24.34 -31.84
C MET A 346 14.71 -25.34 -32.09
N THR A 347 15.34 -25.79 -31.02
CA THR A 347 16.24 -26.95 -31.01
C THR A 347 15.43 -28.25 -30.96
N GLU A 348 16.06 -29.37 -31.36
CA GLU A 348 15.42 -30.69 -31.29
C GLU A 348 14.97 -31.07 -29.87
N GLY A 349 15.73 -30.66 -28.85
CA GLY A 349 15.40 -30.90 -27.44
C GLY A 349 14.18 -30.11 -26.96
N GLU A 350 14.04 -28.85 -27.40
CA GLU A 350 12.87 -28.02 -27.08
C GLU A 350 11.61 -28.53 -27.78
N GLU A 351 11.74 -28.99 -29.03
CA GLU A 351 10.62 -29.58 -29.77
C GLU A 351 10.13 -30.85 -29.07
N LYS A 352 11.05 -31.70 -28.59
CA LYS A 352 10.70 -32.87 -27.77
C LYS A 352 10.00 -32.46 -26.47
N THR A 353 10.53 -31.46 -25.76
CA THR A 353 9.93 -30.95 -24.51
C THR A 353 8.52 -30.41 -24.75
N HIS A 354 8.29 -29.75 -25.88
CA HIS A 354 6.98 -29.24 -26.27
C HIS A 354 5.98 -30.36 -26.56
N GLN A 355 6.40 -31.41 -27.27
CA GLN A 355 5.56 -32.56 -27.61
C GLN A 355 5.17 -33.41 -26.40
N GLU A 356 6.07 -33.57 -25.42
CA GLU A 356 5.81 -34.33 -24.19
C GLU A 356 5.00 -33.54 -23.14
N CYS A 357 4.79 -32.23 -23.36
CA CYS A 357 4.12 -31.34 -22.42
C CYS A 357 2.58 -31.48 -22.47
N ASN A 358 2.02 -32.14 -21.45
CA ASN A 358 0.57 -32.36 -21.33
C ASN A 358 -0.17 -31.33 -20.45
N ALA A 359 0.53 -30.32 -19.94
CA ALA A 359 -0.04 -29.29 -19.08
C ALA A 359 0.60 -27.93 -19.35
N CYS A 360 -0.20 -26.86 -19.41
CA CYS A 360 0.29 -25.51 -19.65
C CYS A 360 1.31 -25.09 -18.59
N ASN A 361 2.47 -24.57 -19.02
CA ASN A 361 3.52 -24.13 -18.09
C ASN A 361 3.06 -23.01 -17.15
N SER A 362 2.08 -22.19 -17.56
CA SER A 362 1.49 -21.12 -16.75
C SER A 362 0.26 -21.60 -15.95
N CYS A 363 -0.90 -21.88 -16.58
CA CYS A 363 -2.12 -22.22 -15.84
C CYS A 363 -2.20 -23.64 -15.26
N LYS A 364 -1.24 -24.52 -15.58
CA LYS A 364 -1.24 -25.95 -15.19
C LYS A 364 -2.49 -26.74 -15.63
N CYS A 365 -3.34 -26.12 -16.44
CA CYS A 365 -4.47 -26.70 -17.13
C CYS A 365 -3.97 -27.79 -18.11
N ILE A 366 -4.70 -28.92 -18.19
CA ILE A 366 -4.37 -30.04 -19.07
C ILE A 366 -4.55 -29.59 -20.52
N LEU A 367 -3.55 -29.84 -21.36
CA LEU A 367 -3.58 -29.54 -22.78
C LEU A 367 -4.16 -30.75 -23.51
N VAL A 368 -5.36 -30.61 -24.07
CA VAL A 368 -6.05 -31.69 -24.80
C VAL A 368 -6.12 -31.32 -26.27
N GLY A 369 -5.71 -32.23 -27.17
CA GLY A 369 -6.06 -32.13 -28.59
C GLY A 369 -5.50 -30.94 -29.37
N GLY A 370 -4.21 -30.62 -29.21
CA GLY A 370 -3.54 -29.60 -30.05
C GLY A 370 -3.64 -28.15 -29.56
N ASP A 371 -4.14 -27.94 -28.34
CA ASP A 371 -4.15 -26.63 -27.67
C ASP A 371 -2.77 -26.17 -27.13
N ASN A 372 -1.70 -26.91 -27.44
CA ASN A 372 -0.33 -26.58 -27.06
C ASN A 372 0.29 -25.55 -28.02
N VAL A 373 0.34 -24.30 -27.57
CA VAL A 373 0.94 -23.19 -28.30
C VAL A 373 2.41 -23.05 -27.94
N ARG A 374 3.24 -22.79 -28.96
CA ARG A 374 4.67 -22.50 -28.83
C ARG A 374 4.87 -21.01 -28.53
N ASP A 375 4.96 -20.66 -27.25
CA ASP A 375 5.30 -19.30 -26.81
C ASP A 375 6.76 -19.01 -27.18
N HIS A 376 6.99 -17.86 -27.82
CA HIS A 376 8.31 -17.46 -28.28
C HIS A 376 8.46 -15.96 -28.29
N ASP A 377 9.71 -15.50 -28.31
CA ASP A 377 10.01 -14.08 -28.42
C ASP A 377 10.03 -13.63 -29.88
N HIS A 378 9.16 -12.70 -30.26
CA HIS A 378 9.11 -12.16 -31.62
C HIS A 378 10.36 -11.33 -32.00
N LEU A 379 11.17 -10.87 -31.04
CA LEU A 379 12.40 -10.13 -31.31
C LEU A 379 13.63 -11.03 -31.53
N THR A 380 13.61 -12.27 -31.03
CA THR A 380 14.76 -13.19 -31.13
C THR A 380 14.43 -14.51 -31.82
N GLY A 381 13.16 -14.84 -31.99
CA GLY A 381 12.68 -16.15 -32.43
C GLY A 381 12.79 -17.24 -31.36
N LYS A 382 13.42 -16.99 -30.19
CA LYS A 382 13.68 -18.03 -29.19
C LYS A 382 12.40 -18.57 -28.57
N PHE A 383 12.27 -19.89 -28.54
CA PHE A 383 11.22 -20.58 -27.79
C PHE A 383 11.35 -20.30 -26.29
N ARG A 384 10.20 -20.06 -25.63
CA ARG A 384 10.13 -19.79 -24.19
C ARG A 384 9.54 -20.98 -23.45
N GLN A 385 8.37 -21.43 -23.88
CA GLN A 385 7.58 -22.45 -23.17
C GLN A 385 6.37 -22.93 -23.96
N THR A 386 5.75 -24.01 -23.47
CA THR A 386 4.47 -24.52 -23.97
C THR A 386 3.32 -23.99 -23.13
N LEU A 387 2.38 -23.32 -23.78
CA LEU A 387 1.21 -22.71 -23.12
C LEU A 387 -0.10 -23.15 -23.76
N CYS A 388 -1.21 -22.98 -23.04
CA CYS A 388 -2.52 -23.00 -23.67
C CYS A 388 -2.75 -21.68 -24.43
N SER A 389 -3.61 -21.71 -25.45
CA SER A 389 -3.94 -20.54 -26.27
C SER A 389 -4.32 -19.29 -25.45
N ARG A 390 -5.13 -19.46 -24.39
CA ARG A 390 -5.51 -18.35 -23.49
C ARG A 390 -4.31 -17.70 -22.82
N CYS A 391 -3.41 -18.50 -22.23
CA CYS A 391 -2.23 -17.95 -21.55
C CYS A 391 -1.29 -17.26 -22.54
N ASN A 392 -1.11 -17.83 -23.74
CA ASN A 392 -0.31 -17.23 -24.79
C ASN A 392 -0.86 -15.85 -25.22
N LEU A 393 -2.17 -15.74 -25.40
CA LEU A 393 -2.83 -14.48 -25.77
C LEU A 393 -2.78 -13.42 -24.66
N GLU A 394 -2.58 -13.81 -23.41
CA GLU A 394 -2.39 -12.89 -22.27
C GLU A 394 -0.94 -12.37 -22.18
N LEU A 395 0.05 -13.14 -22.65
CA LEU A 395 1.48 -12.77 -22.65
C LEU A 395 1.86 -11.93 -23.87
N GLN A 396 1.11 -10.85 -24.12
CA GLN A 396 1.43 -9.92 -25.20
C GLN A 396 2.59 -9.02 -24.81
N GLN A 397 3.44 -8.69 -25.80
CA GLN A 397 4.44 -7.65 -25.62
C GLN A 397 3.77 -6.32 -25.25
N PRO A 398 4.26 -5.61 -24.22
CA PRO A 398 3.71 -4.33 -23.83
C PRO A 398 3.80 -3.32 -24.98
N LYS A 399 2.68 -2.65 -25.27
CA LYS A 399 2.61 -1.63 -26.32
C LYS A 399 2.91 -0.21 -25.80
N PHE A 400 3.80 -0.13 -24.81
CA PHE A 400 4.25 1.16 -24.29
C PHE A 400 5.69 1.11 -23.79
N VAL A 401 6.36 2.25 -23.86
CA VAL A 401 7.70 2.45 -23.30
C VAL A 401 7.58 3.29 -22.02
N PRO A 402 8.01 2.77 -20.86
CA PRO A 402 8.11 3.57 -19.66
C PRO A 402 9.33 4.50 -19.71
N VAL A 403 9.11 5.77 -19.38
CA VAL A 403 10.13 6.79 -19.13
C VAL A 403 10.16 7.04 -17.62
N PHE A 404 11.23 6.63 -16.99
CA PHE A 404 11.44 6.72 -15.56
C PHE A 404 12.17 8.00 -15.20
N PHE A 405 11.56 8.74 -14.29
CA PHE A 405 12.15 9.86 -13.57
C PHE A 405 12.12 9.51 -12.08
N HIS A 406 13.02 10.09 -11.29
CA HIS A 406 12.99 9.94 -9.84
C HIS A 406 12.41 11.21 -9.23
N ASN A 407 11.28 11.09 -8.53
CA ASN A 407 10.53 12.23 -7.96
C ASN A 407 9.83 13.11 -9.03
N LEU A 408 9.46 12.52 -10.16
CA LEU A 408 8.75 13.14 -11.29
C LEU A 408 7.56 14.02 -10.85
N SER A 409 6.73 13.46 -9.95
CA SER A 409 5.43 14.05 -9.59
C SER A 409 5.57 15.41 -8.90
N ASN A 410 6.73 15.69 -8.31
CA ASN A 410 6.98 16.90 -7.52
C ASN A 410 7.90 17.91 -8.23
N TYR A 411 8.55 17.54 -9.34
CA TYR A 411 9.53 18.41 -10.00
C TYR A 411 9.41 18.36 -11.53
N ASP A 412 9.99 17.35 -12.18
CA ASP A 412 10.14 17.32 -13.65
C ASP A 412 8.81 17.33 -14.41
N SER A 413 7.73 16.82 -13.80
CA SER A 413 6.41 16.79 -14.44
C SER A 413 5.92 18.18 -14.83
N HIS A 414 6.31 19.23 -14.08
CA HIS A 414 5.92 20.60 -14.38
C HIS A 414 6.55 21.12 -15.68
N PHE A 415 7.76 20.68 -16.03
CA PHE A 415 8.40 21.02 -17.31
C PHE A 415 7.80 20.23 -18.47
N ILE A 416 7.50 18.95 -18.23
CA ILE A 416 7.07 18.05 -19.31
C ILE A 416 5.63 18.30 -19.71
N ILE A 417 4.73 18.51 -18.75
CA ILE A 417 3.28 18.57 -19.01
C ILE A 417 2.88 19.78 -19.86
N THR A 418 3.56 20.91 -19.71
CA THR A 418 3.34 22.09 -20.56
C THR A 418 3.63 21.79 -22.03
N GLU A 419 4.54 20.86 -22.29
CA GLU A 419 4.99 20.46 -23.63
C GLU A 419 4.32 19.19 -24.15
N LEU A 420 3.29 18.65 -23.48
CA LEU A 420 2.59 17.47 -24.00
C LEU A 420 1.59 17.82 -25.12
N GLY A 421 1.02 19.02 -25.08
CA GLY A 421 -0.11 19.45 -25.91
C GLY A 421 0.24 20.12 -27.25
N TYR A 422 1.47 19.98 -27.76
CA TYR A 422 1.85 20.61 -29.04
C TYR A 422 1.24 19.95 -30.28
N ASP A 423 0.66 18.74 -30.15
CA ASP A 423 0.01 18.01 -31.23
C ASP A 423 -1.40 17.53 -30.85
N THR A 424 -2.10 16.89 -31.78
CA THR A 424 -3.46 16.39 -31.59
C THR A 424 -3.51 14.97 -31.00
N GLN A 425 -2.38 14.39 -30.56
CA GLN A 425 -2.37 13.05 -30.01
C GLN A 425 -3.00 13.01 -28.62
N ALA A 426 -3.71 11.93 -28.33
CA ALA A 426 -4.33 11.75 -27.02
C ALA A 426 -3.27 11.69 -25.91
N ILE A 427 -3.63 12.25 -24.76
CA ILE A 427 -2.83 12.21 -23.53
C ILE A 427 -3.71 11.55 -22.47
N ASN A 428 -3.15 10.60 -21.73
CA ASN A 428 -3.79 9.98 -20.59
C ASN A 428 -3.05 10.40 -19.32
N VAL A 429 -3.76 10.79 -18.27
CA VAL A 429 -3.16 11.32 -17.05
C VAL A 429 -3.80 10.64 -15.85
N ILE A 430 -2.97 10.24 -14.89
CA ILE A 430 -3.39 9.75 -13.58
C ILE A 430 -3.05 10.83 -12.55
N PRO A 431 -3.98 11.74 -12.23
CA PRO A 431 -3.72 12.82 -11.28
C PRO A 431 -3.76 12.31 -9.83
N ASN A 432 -2.96 12.93 -8.96
CA ASN A 432 -3.08 12.84 -7.51
C ASN A 432 -3.77 14.09 -6.92
N SER A 433 -3.47 15.26 -7.50
CA SER A 433 -4.11 16.55 -7.26
C SER A 433 -4.08 17.36 -8.57
N GLU A 434 -4.60 18.59 -8.54
CA GLU A 434 -4.56 19.51 -9.70
C GLU A 434 -3.13 19.86 -10.14
N GLU A 435 -2.16 19.78 -9.23
CA GLU A 435 -0.76 20.15 -9.49
C GLU A 435 0.18 18.93 -9.54
N LYS A 436 -0.22 17.78 -8.99
CA LYS A 436 0.63 16.59 -8.88
C LYS A 436 0.07 15.43 -9.66
N PHE A 437 0.85 14.93 -10.60
CA PHE A 437 0.47 13.82 -11.48
C PHE A 437 1.29 12.58 -11.16
N ILE A 438 0.60 11.46 -10.92
CA ILE A 438 1.22 10.17 -10.56
C ILE A 438 1.98 9.59 -11.75
N SER A 439 1.33 9.64 -12.90
CA SER A 439 1.85 9.17 -14.18
C SER A 439 1.02 9.83 -15.27
N PHE A 440 1.63 10.08 -16.41
CA PHE A 440 0.95 10.53 -17.60
C PHE A 440 1.55 9.82 -18.81
N SER A 441 0.77 9.67 -19.86
CA SER A 441 1.15 8.93 -21.06
C SER A 441 0.69 9.66 -22.31
N LYS A 442 1.53 9.66 -23.34
CA LYS A 442 1.25 10.25 -24.65
C LYS A 442 1.14 9.16 -25.70
N TYR A 443 0.12 9.23 -26.55
CA TYR A 443 0.00 8.34 -27.69
C TYR A 443 0.98 8.77 -28.79
N ILE A 444 1.77 7.81 -29.27
CA ILE A 444 2.66 7.99 -30.42
C ILE A 444 1.97 7.52 -31.70
N SER A 445 1.20 6.43 -31.57
CA SER A 445 0.34 5.88 -32.61
C SER A 445 -0.98 5.40 -31.98
N SER A 446 -1.92 4.91 -32.80
CA SER A 446 -3.19 4.36 -32.29
C SER A 446 -3.03 3.18 -31.34
N THR A 447 -1.85 2.55 -31.33
CA THR A 447 -1.58 1.35 -30.53
C THR A 447 -0.40 1.47 -29.57
N PHE A 448 0.41 2.53 -29.68
CA PHE A 448 1.67 2.65 -28.94
C PHE A 448 1.74 3.95 -28.14
N THR A 449 2.18 3.85 -26.89
CA THR A 449 2.23 4.97 -25.95
C THR A 449 3.60 5.11 -25.29
N VAL A 450 3.93 6.32 -24.88
CA VAL A 450 5.05 6.61 -23.97
C VAL A 450 4.47 6.98 -22.63
N GLY A 451 4.87 6.29 -21.57
CA GLY A 451 4.35 6.51 -20.22
C GLY A 451 5.44 7.05 -19.29
N PHE A 452 5.22 8.20 -18.69
CA PHE A 452 6.11 8.81 -17.72
C PHE A 452 5.76 8.33 -16.31
N ILE A 453 6.76 7.79 -15.61
CA ILE A 453 6.58 7.07 -14.35
C ILE A 453 7.54 7.61 -13.29
N ASP A 454 6.99 7.89 -12.11
CA ASP A 454 7.75 8.29 -10.94
C ASP A 454 8.31 7.08 -10.17
N THR A 455 9.63 6.92 -10.20
CA THR A 455 10.30 5.83 -9.48
C THR A 455 10.34 6.01 -7.97
N PHE A 456 10.20 7.24 -7.45
CA PHE A 456 10.18 7.51 -6.00
C PHE A 456 9.00 6.83 -5.31
N ARG A 457 7.92 6.56 -6.05
CA ARG A 457 6.75 5.82 -5.53
C ARG A 457 7.02 4.34 -5.27
N PHE A 458 8.00 3.75 -5.93
CA PHE A 458 8.44 2.38 -5.69
C PHE A 458 9.63 2.34 -4.73
N MET A 459 10.49 3.36 -4.78
CA MET A 459 11.70 3.48 -3.99
C MET A 459 11.70 4.84 -3.29
N ALA A 460 11.00 4.92 -2.15
CA ALA A 460 10.77 6.15 -1.39
C ALA A 460 12.00 6.58 -0.57
N SER A 461 13.14 6.75 -1.24
CA SER A 461 14.41 7.24 -0.69
C SER A 461 15.15 8.01 -1.78
N SER A 462 16.07 8.89 -1.41
CA SER A 462 16.85 9.67 -2.38
C SER A 462 17.75 8.78 -3.24
N LEU A 463 18.02 9.20 -4.49
CA LEU A 463 18.98 8.51 -5.37
C LEU A 463 20.34 8.32 -4.70
N SER A 464 20.81 9.29 -3.89
CA SER A 464 22.08 9.18 -3.17
C SER A 464 22.08 8.00 -2.20
N SER A 465 21.02 7.86 -1.40
CA SER A 465 20.90 6.78 -0.43
C SER A 465 20.69 5.43 -1.11
N LEU A 466 19.96 5.40 -2.24
CA LEU A 466 19.83 4.20 -3.06
C LEU A 466 21.17 3.77 -3.68
N ALA A 467 21.96 4.72 -4.18
CA ALA A 467 23.28 4.44 -4.73
C ALA A 467 24.26 3.94 -3.65
N GLU A 468 24.28 4.58 -2.48
CA GLU A 468 25.11 4.15 -1.34
C GLU A 468 24.86 2.70 -0.94
N ASN A 469 23.60 2.25 -0.93
CA ASN A 469 23.22 0.87 -0.64
C ASN A 469 23.70 -0.14 -1.68
N LEU A 470 24.05 0.30 -2.89
CA LEU A 470 24.54 -0.55 -3.98
C LEU A 470 26.07 -0.65 -4.01
N VAL A 471 26.80 0.20 -3.29
CA VAL A 471 28.27 0.23 -3.34
C VAL A 471 28.87 -1.07 -2.80
N THR A 472 29.64 -1.75 -3.63
CA THR A 472 30.52 -2.88 -3.27
C THR A 472 31.98 -2.48 -3.51
N PRO A 473 32.97 -3.16 -2.91
CA PRO A 473 34.39 -2.84 -3.13
C PRO A 473 34.76 -2.76 -4.61
N GLU A 474 34.20 -3.63 -5.44
CA GLU A 474 34.45 -3.71 -6.89
C GLU A 474 33.35 -3.02 -7.74
N HIS A 475 32.36 -2.39 -7.12
CA HIS A 475 31.27 -1.66 -7.80
C HIS A 475 30.41 -2.52 -8.77
N GLU A 476 30.41 -3.84 -8.58
CA GLU A 476 29.73 -4.84 -9.44
C GLU A 476 28.22 -4.61 -9.63
N ASN A 477 27.57 -3.92 -8.67
CA ASN A 477 26.14 -3.60 -8.75
C ASN A 477 25.84 -2.47 -9.74
N PHE A 478 26.83 -1.66 -10.13
CA PHE A 478 26.69 -0.54 -11.07
C PHE A 478 26.94 -0.96 -12.52
N ARG A 479 26.28 -2.06 -12.94
CA ARG A 479 26.53 -2.71 -14.24
C ARG A 479 26.34 -1.78 -15.44
N GLU A 480 25.31 -0.94 -15.41
CA GLU A 480 25.05 0.01 -16.51
C GLU A 480 26.05 1.16 -16.52
N THR A 481 26.38 1.71 -15.35
CA THR A 481 27.38 2.77 -15.21
C THR A 481 28.76 2.29 -15.70
N ALA A 482 29.15 1.06 -15.37
CA ALA A 482 30.42 0.47 -15.80
C ALA A 482 30.56 0.27 -17.32
N LYS A 483 29.45 0.31 -18.09
CA LYS A 483 29.51 0.27 -19.56
C LYS A 483 29.98 1.61 -20.16
N HIS A 484 29.79 2.71 -19.45
CA HIS A 484 30.07 4.06 -19.94
C HIS A 484 31.29 4.71 -19.28
N PHE A 485 31.74 4.19 -18.14
CA PHE A 485 32.87 4.71 -17.38
C PHE A 485 33.96 3.67 -17.18
N VAL A 486 35.22 4.12 -17.20
CA VAL A 486 36.36 3.26 -16.86
C VAL A 486 36.42 2.99 -15.37
N ALA A 487 36.99 1.86 -14.97
CA ALA A 487 37.03 1.42 -13.56
C ALA A 487 37.62 2.45 -12.59
N ARG A 488 38.58 3.27 -13.05
CA ARG A 488 39.19 4.35 -12.26
C ARG A 488 38.20 5.45 -11.89
N ASP A 489 37.21 5.70 -12.74
CA ASP A 489 36.26 6.80 -12.58
C ASP A 489 34.97 6.33 -11.88
N LEU A 490 34.78 5.02 -11.69
CA LEU A 490 33.61 4.46 -10.99
C LEU A 490 33.41 5.00 -9.57
N PRO A 491 34.44 5.15 -8.72
CA PRO A 491 34.28 5.76 -7.40
C PRO A 491 33.80 7.22 -7.45
N LEU A 492 33.97 7.90 -8.59
CA LEU A 492 33.52 9.28 -8.81
C LEU A 492 32.02 9.32 -9.17
N VAL A 493 31.58 8.41 -10.04
CA VAL A 493 30.23 8.46 -10.64
C VAL A 493 29.17 7.63 -9.91
N THR A 494 29.54 6.91 -8.85
CA THR A 494 28.61 6.15 -8.00
C THR A 494 28.19 6.89 -6.73
N ARG A 495 28.66 8.13 -6.56
CA ARG A 495 28.28 9.02 -5.46
C ARG A 495 27.47 10.19 -5.98
N LYS A 496 26.81 10.89 -5.06
CA LYS A 496 26.08 12.11 -5.38
C LYS A 496 27.05 13.18 -5.90
N GLY A 497 26.79 13.66 -7.12
CA GLY A 497 27.50 14.81 -7.67
C GLY A 497 27.20 16.09 -6.89
N LEU A 498 28.18 16.98 -6.79
CA LEU A 498 28.05 18.27 -6.12
C LEU A 498 27.82 19.35 -7.17
N TYR A 499 26.66 19.98 -7.11
CA TYR A 499 26.26 21.01 -8.06
C TYR A 499 25.74 22.25 -7.30
N PRO A 500 26.23 23.47 -7.58
CA PRO A 500 25.85 24.68 -6.85
C PRO A 500 24.55 25.28 -7.42
N TYR A 501 23.42 24.66 -7.11
CA TYR A 501 22.11 25.00 -7.70
C TYR A 501 21.69 26.47 -7.54
N GLU A 502 22.07 27.13 -6.45
CA GLU A 502 21.71 28.54 -6.19
C GLU A 502 22.67 29.55 -6.84
N TYR A 503 23.89 29.11 -7.15
CA TYR A 503 24.84 29.90 -7.93
C TYR A 503 24.45 29.91 -9.42
N THR A 504 23.90 28.80 -9.92
CA THR A 504 23.41 28.70 -11.31
C THR A 504 22.01 29.33 -11.46
N ASP A 505 21.95 30.66 -11.35
CA ASP A 505 20.70 31.43 -11.51
C ASP A 505 20.51 32.04 -12.92
N SER A 506 21.49 31.88 -13.82
CA SER A 506 21.42 32.34 -15.20
C SER A 506 22.24 31.47 -16.16
N TRP A 507 21.96 31.60 -17.46
CA TRP A 507 22.69 30.90 -18.53
C TRP A 507 24.18 31.30 -18.59
N GLU A 508 24.51 32.54 -18.26
CA GLU A 508 25.90 33.04 -18.31
C GLU A 508 26.81 32.18 -17.43
N TYR A 509 26.37 31.84 -16.22
CA TYR A 509 27.15 31.05 -15.25
C TYR A 509 27.55 29.66 -15.76
N LEU A 510 26.84 29.11 -16.74
CA LEU A 510 27.17 27.83 -17.38
C LEU A 510 28.37 27.92 -18.34
N GLU A 511 28.72 29.13 -18.77
CA GLU A 511 29.86 29.40 -19.66
C GLU A 511 31.13 29.83 -18.88
N TYR A 512 31.01 30.08 -17.58
CA TYR A 512 32.15 30.44 -16.75
C TYR A 512 33.13 29.28 -16.65
N ARG A 513 34.38 29.52 -17.09
CA ARG A 513 35.49 28.56 -16.96
C ARG A 513 36.17 28.61 -15.59
N ARG A 514 35.63 29.38 -14.64
CA ARG A 514 36.15 29.48 -13.28
C ARG A 514 35.36 28.57 -12.37
N ARG A 515 36.07 27.83 -11.53
CA ARG A 515 35.46 26.94 -10.53
C ARG A 515 34.70 27.78 -9.48
N PRO A 516 33.48 27.38 -9.08
CA PRO A 516 32.77 27.99 -7.98
C PRO A 516 33.58 27.88 -6.67
N SER A 517 33.56 28.93 -5.87
CA SER A 517 34.15 28.95 -4.54
C SER A 517 33.30 28.15 -3.55
N ASN A 518 33.87 27.80 -2.39
CA ASN A 518 33.13 27.08 -1.34
C ASN A 518 31.82 27.81 -0.93
N ARG A 519 31.82 29.14 -0.97
CA ARG A 519 30.64 29.97 -0.64
C ARG A 519 29.51 29.83 -1.66
N ASP A 520 29.83 29.50 -2.90
CA ASP A 520 28.86 29.39 -3.99
C ASP A 520 28.03 28.09 -3.89
N PHE A 521 28.43 27.14 -3.04
CA PHE A 521 27.68 25.91 -2.75
C PHE A 521 26.75 26.06 -1.52
N PHE A 522 26.52 27.27 -1.03
CA PHE A 522 25.58 27.48 0.06
C PHE A 522 24.15 27.16 -0.39
N SER A 523 23.39 26.43 0.44
CA SER A 523 21.97 26.22 0.22
C SER A 523 21.15 26.99 1.24
N MET A 524 20.31 27.92 0.76
CA MET A 524 19.28 28.60 1.53
C MET A 524 18.22 27.64 2.06
N LEU A 525 17.89 26.56 1.34
CA LEU A 525 16.88 25.58 1.77
C LEU A 525 17.28 24.82 3.03
N THR A 526 18.56 24.48 3.16
CA THR A 526 19.09 23.76 4.33
C THR A 526 19.88 24.65 5.27
N GLU A 527 20.08 25.92 4.92
CA GLU A 527 20.90 26.92 5.62
C GLU A 527 22.33 26.43 5.93
N THR A 528 22.90 25.63 5.03
CA THR A 528 24.22 25.01 5.21
C THR A 528 25.11 25.20 3.99
N GLY A 529 26.40 25.43 4.23
CA GLY A 529 27.43 25.33 3.19
C GLY A 529 27.88 23.89 2.94
N ILE A 530 28.66 23.70 1.88
CA ILE A 530 29.30 22.42 1.56
C ILE A 530 30.38 22.05 2.59
N LYS A 531 30.49 20.76 2.92
CA LYS A 531 31.57 20.27 3.77
C LYS A 531 32.91 20.33 3.03
N GLU A 532 34.00 20.51 3.77
CA GLU A 532 35.34 20.61 3.17
C GLU A 532 35.74 19.32 2.43
N GLU A 533 35.42 18.15 2.98
CA GLU A 533 35.64 16.84 2.35
C GLU A 533 34.91 16.69 1.01
N ASP A 534 33.65 17.14 0.94
CA ASP A 534 32.84 17.14 -0.28
C ASP A 534 33.40 18.15 -1.29
N PHE A 535 33.82 19.33 -0.84
CA PHE A 535 34.42 20.35 -1.71
C PHE A 535 35.78 19.92 -2.29
N GLU A 536 36.61 19.22 -1.52
CA GLU A 536 37.85 18.62 -2.04
C GLU A 536 37.56 17.52 -3.05
N TYR A 537 36.50 16.73 -2.85
CA TYR A 537 36.07 15.71 -3.80
C TYR A 537 35.55 16.30 -5.13
N ALA A 538 34.95 17.49 -5.09
CA ALA A 538 34.54 18.23 -6.28
C ALA A 538 35.71 18.82 -7.10
N LYS A 539 36.97 18.73 -6.60
CA LYS A 539 38.15 19.26 -7.29
C LYS A 539 38.69 18.31 -8.34
#